data_AF-A0A4R4W2L3-F1
#
_entry.id   AF-A0A4R4W2L3-F1
#
_cell.length_a   1.000
_cell.length_b   1.000
_cell.length_c   1.000
_cell.angle_alpha   90.00
_cell.angle_beta   90.00
_cell.angle_gamma   90.00
#
_symmetry.space_group_name_H-M   'P 1'
#
loop_
_entity.id
_entity.type
_entity.pdbx_description
1 polymer ?
#
loop_
_entity_poly.entity_id
_entity_poly.type
_entity_poly.pdbx_seq_one_letter_code
_entity_poly.pdbx_strand_id
1 'polypeptide(L)' 'MKAKLGVSALVLLFLGGLWLVAAPFVVGYQPRGAAYADATVNDLWLGGSIAALSFVSLVIYAADALRELTRRGKHADA' A
#
# COMPACT_ATOMS: atom_id res chain seq x y z
N MET A 1 12.95 -16.76 1.80
CA MET A 1 13.46 -15.59 1.04
C MET A 1 12.37 -14.93 0.19
N LYS A 2 11.61 -15.69 -0.62
CA LYS A 2 10.55 -15.13 -1.49
C LYS A 2 9.46 -14.32 -0.76
N ALA A 3 9.01 -14.77 0.42
CA ALA A 3 8.01 -14.04 1.21
C ALA A 3 8.48 -12.66 1.67
N LYS A 4 9.76 -12.52 2.07
CA LYS A 4 10.33 -11.22 2.48
C LYS A 4 10.35 -10.23 1.30
N LEU A 5 10.73 -10.71 0.11
CA LEU A 5 10.71 -9.90 -1.11
C LEU A 5 9.29 -9.43 -1.47
N GLY A 6 8.30 -10.32 -1.36
CA GLY A 6 6.90 -9.96 -1.64
C GLY A 6 6.37 -8.89 -0.69
N VAL A 7 6.61 -9.03 0.61
CA VAL A 7 6.21 -8.02 1.61
C VAL A 7 6.94 -6.69 1.38
N SER A 8 8.25 -6.72 1.11
CA SER A 8 8.99 -5.49 0.78
C SER A 8 8.45 -4.80 -0.47
N ALA A 9 8.12 -5.55 -1.51
CA ALA A 9 7.51 -5.01 -2.72
C ALA A 9 6.15 -4.36 -2.42
N LEU A 10 5.30 -5.01 -1.62
CA LEU A 10 4.01 -4.45 -1.21
C LEU A 10 4.17 -3.16 -0.39
N VAL A 11 5.14 -3.10 0.52
CA VAL A 11 5.44 -1.87 1.28
C VAL A 11 5.90 -0.75 0.37
N LEU A 12 6.80 -1.04 -0.58
CA LEU A 12 7.27 -0.04 -1.54
C LEU A 12 6.15 0.45 -2.45
N LEU A 13 5.27 -0.44 -2.92
CA LEU A 13 4.09 -0.07 -3.69
C LEU A 13 3.14 0.78 -2.88
N PHE A 14 2.90 0.44 -1.61
CA PHE A 14 2.05 1.22 -0.72
C PHE A 14 2.57 2.65 -0.56
N LEU A 15 3.86 2.79 -0.22
CA LEU A 15 4.50 4.09 -0.06
C LEU A 15 4.56 4.87 -1.38
N GLY A 16 4.81 4.20 -2.50
CA GLY A 16 4.80 4.79 -3.84
C GLY A 16 3.41 5.28 -4.23
N GLY A 17 2.35 4.53 -3.93
CA GLY A 17 0.97 4.93 -4.17
C GLY A 17 0.59 6.16 -3.34
N LEU A 18 0.94 6.19 -2.06
CA LEU A 18 0.76 7.37 -1.20
C LEU A 18 1.54 8.59 -1.73
N TRP A 19 2.76 8.37 -2.23
CA TRP A 19 3.56 9.43 -2.84
C TRP A 19 2.88 9.99 -4.08
N LEU A 20 2.35 9.15 -4.98
CA LEU A 20 1.62 9.64 -6.15
C LEU A 20 0.43 10.53 -5.77
N VAL A 21 -0.33 10.17 -4.74
CA VAL A 21 -1.43 11.02 -4.24
C VAL A 21 -0.91 12.36 -3.70
N ALA A 22 0.26 12.38 -3.05
CA ALA A 22 0.84 13.59 -2.48
C ALA A 22 1.60 14.46 -3.51
N ALA A 23 2.16 13.85 -4.55
CA ALA A 23 3.08 14.48 -5.49
C ALA A 23 2.55 15.76 -6.16
N PRO A 24 1.28 15.85 -6.61
CA PRO A 24 0.75 17.07 -7.23
C PRO A 24 0.83 18.30 -6.32
N PHE A 25 0.67 18.08 -5.02
CA PHE A 25 0.63 19.13 -4.01
C PHE A 25 2.02 19.47 -3.47
N VAL A 26 2.89 18.46 -3.32
CA VAL A 26 4.25 18.62 -2.81
C VAL A 26 5.17 19.22 -3.88
N VAL A 27 5.09 18.72 -5.11
CA VAL A 27 5.89 19.22 -6.25
C VAL A 27 5.30 20.50 -6.83
N GLY A 28 4.00 20.72 -6.67
CA GLY A 28 3.34 22.00 -6.99
C GLY A 28 2.93 22.16 -8.46
N TYR A 29 2.81 21.07 -9.22
CA TYR A 29 2.21 21.10 -10.55
C TYR A 29 0.68 21.14 -10.54
N GLN A 30 0.04 20.94 -9.39
CA GLN A 30 -1.37 21.28 -9.18
C GLN A 30 -1.50 22.68 -8.54
N PRO A 31 -1.99 23.70 -9.28
CA PRO A 31 -2.21 25.02 -8.70
C PRO A 31 -3.31 25.01 -7.63
N ARG A 32 -3.12 25.82 -6.57
CA ARG A 32 -4.12 25.98 -5.50
C ARG A 32 -5.32 26.76 -6.01
N GLY A 33 -6.53 26.27 -5.71
CA GLY A 33 -7.79 26.91 -6.10
C GLY A 33 -8.19 26.73 -7.56
N ALA A 34 -7.35 26.07 -8.38
CA ALA A 34 -7.71 25.65 -9.73
C ALA A 34 -8.41 24.29 -9.72
N ALA A 35 -9.14 23.99 -10.80
CA ALA A 35 -9.59 22.63 -11.08
C ALA A 35 -8.39 21.67 -11.16
N TYR A 36 -8.62 20.39 -10.88
CA TYR A 36 -7.55 19.39 -10.96
C TYR A 36 -7.11 19.22 -12.41
N ALA A 37 -5.81 19.36 -12.63
CA ALA A 37 -5.19 19.02 -13.91
C ALA A 37 -5.33 17.50 -14.15
N ASP A 38 -5.36 17.10 -15.41
CA ASP A 38 -5.48 15.68 -15.79
C ASP A 38 -4.38 14.82 -15.15
N ALA A 39 -3.16 15.35 -15.04
CA ALA A 39 -2.05 14.69 -14.33
C ALA A 39 -2.38 14.43 -12.85
N THR A 40 -2.97 15.40 -12.17
CA THR A 40 -3.40 15.28 -10.76
C THR A 40 -4.47 14.21 -10.63
N VAL A 41 -5.50 14.24 -11.48
CA VAL A 41 -6.57 13.22 -11.47
C VAL A 41 -5.99 11.82 -11.68
N ASN A 42 -5.07 11.67 -12.64
CA ASN A 42 -4.37 10.43 -12.91
C ASN A 42 -3.59 9.94 -11.67
N ASP A 43 -2.82 10.81 -11.03
CA ASP A 43 -2.00 10.47 -9.88
C ASP A 43 -2.83 10.09 -8.65
N LEU A 44 -3.97 10.76 -8.42
CA LEU A 44 -4.90 10.37 -7.37
C LEU A 44 -5.49 8.98 -7.61
N TRP A 45 -5.95 8.68 -8.83
CA TRP A 45 -6.55 7.39 -9.15
C TRP A 45 -5.55 6.25 -9.14
N LEU A 46 -4.40 6.41 -9.80
CA LEU A 46 -3.34 5.39 -9.82
C LEU A 46 -2.72 5.23 -8.44
N GLY A 47 -2.33 6.33 -7.79
CA GLY A 47 -1.73 6.32 -6.46
C GLY A 47 -2.65 5.72 -5.42
N GLY A 48 -3.91 6.16 -5.40
CA GLY A 48 -4.94 5.64 -4.50
C GLY A 48 -5.19 4.15 -4.71
N SER A 49 -5.30 3.69 -5.96
CA SER A 49 -5.53 2.28 -6.28
C SER A 49 -4.36 1.39 -5.88
N ILE A 50 -3.12 1.82 -6.18
CA ILE A 50 -1.90 1.09 -5.80
C ILE A 50 -1.80 1.02 -4.28
N ALA A 51 -2.00 2.13 -3.58
CA ALA A 51 -1.96 2.17 -2.12
C ALA A 51 -3.05 1.27 -1.50
N ALA A 52 -4.29 1.33 -1.99
CA ALA A 52 -5.38 0.51 -1.47
C ALA A 52 -5.11 -1.00 -1.66
N LEU A 53 -4.74 -1.42 -2.87
CA LEU A 53 -4.51 -2.83 -3.18
C LEU A 53 -3.31 -3.41 -2.42
N SER A 54 -2.22 -2.66 -2.32
CA SER A 54 -1.04 -3.09 -1.56
C SER A 54 -1.33 -3.16 -0.07
N PHE A 55 -2.07 -2.19 0.49
CA PHE A 55 -2.50 -2.20 1.88
C PHE A 55 -3.39 -3.39 2.21
N VAL A 56 -4.42 -3.66 1.40
CA VAL A 56 -5.31 -4.82 1.59
C VAL A 56 -4.50 -6.12 1.54
N SER A 57 -3.55 -6.23 0.61
CA SER A 57 -2.67 -7.40 0.51
C SER A 57 -1.79 -7.58 1.75
N LEU A 58 -1.25 -6.49 2.31
CA LEU A 58 -0.47 -6.52 3.56
C LEU A 58 -1.34 -6.95 4.75
N VAL A 59 -2.57 -6.46 4.85
CA VAL A 59 -3.51 -6.83 5.92
C VAL A 59 -3.86 -8.31 5.84
N ILE A 60 -4.17 -8.82 4.65
CA ILE A 60 -4.46 -10.26 4.44
C ILE A 60 -3.23 -11.10 4.83
N TYR A 61 -2.04 -10.72 4.35
CA TYR A 61 -0.80 -11.42 4.69
C TYR A 61 -0.54 -11.43 6.20
N ALA A 62 -0.74 -10.30 6.88
CA ALA A 62 -0.56 -10.20 8.32
C ALA A 62 -1.57 -11.08 9.08
N ALA A 63 -2.84 -11.09 8.65
CA ALA A 63 -3.87 -11.94 9.24
C ALA A 63 -3.55 -13.43 9.10
N ASP A 64 -3.09 -13.87 7.92
CA ASP A 64 -2.70 -15.25 7.68
C ASP A 64 -1.45 -15.64 8.48
N ALA A 65 -0.46 -14.74 8.59
CA ALA A 65 0.72 -14.95 9.41
C ALA A 65 0.37 -15.12 10.89
N LEU A 66 -0.53 -14.29 11.42
CA LEU A 66 -1.01 -14.42 12.81
C LEU A 66 -1.77 -15.73 13.03
N ARG A 67 -2.67 -16.11 12.11
CA ARG A 67 -3.41 -17.38 12.18
C ARG A 67 -2.47 -18.58 12.22
N GLU A 68 -1.41 -18.58 11.42
CA GLU A 68 -0.42 -19.65 11.40
C GLU A 68 0.34 -19.75 12.73
N LEU A 69 0.74 -18.61 13.31
CA LEU A 69 1.41 -18.57 14.61
C LEU A 69 0.50 -19.11 15.73
N THR A 70 -0.78 -18.70 15.75
CA THR A 70 -1.76 -19.21 16.72
C THR A 70 -1.97 -20.71 16.56
N ARG A 71 -2.05 -21.22 15.32
CA ARG A 71 -2.20 -22.66 15.06
C ARG A 71 -1.00 -23.45 15.57
N ARG A 72 0.22 -22.97 15.35
CA ARG A 72 1.45 -23.63 15.84
C ARG A 72 1.53 -23.69 17.35
N GLY A 73 1.16 -22.61 18.05
CA GLY A 73 1.13 -22.59 19.51
C GLY A 73 0.22 -23.68 20.08
N LYS A 74 -1.00 -23.81 19.55
CA LYS A 74 -1.96 -24.84 19.98
C LYS A 74 -1.47 -26.27 19.82
N HIS A 75 -0.60 -26.55 18.85
CA HIS A 75 -0.01 -27.88 18.64
C HIS A 75 1.22 -28.15 19.50
N ALA A 76 1.88 -27.12 20.03
CA ALA A 76 3.00 -27.27 20.94
C ALA A 76 2.55 -27.53 22.39
N ASP A 77 1.34 -27.10 22.73
CA ASP A 77 0.73 -27.27 24.06
C ASP A 77 -0.10 -28.57 24.19
N ALA A 78 -0.20 -29.38 23.13
CA ALA A 78 -0.96 -30.63 23.06
C ALA A 78 -0.03 -31.85 23.03
#